data_AF-M6VYY9-F1
#
_entry.id   AF-M6VYY9-F1
#
_cell.length_a   1.000
_cell.length_b   1.000
_cell.length_c   1.000
_cell.angle_alpha   90.00
_cell.angle_beta   90.00
_cell.angle_gamma   90.00
#
_symmetry.space_group_name_H-M   'P 1'
#
loop_
_entity.id
_entity.type
_entity.pdbx_description
1 polymer ?
#
loop_
_entity_poly.entity_id
_entity_poly.type
_entity_poly.pdbx_seq_one_letter_code
_entity_poly.pdbx_strand_id
1 'polypeptide(L)'
;MKKILPTLRTFFYFLSEILEFMFSLISSLFPSSADPSLSKGDIYIVTGYLSGTLFYSKLHKALELKGYHPKILRIPPFLFNTKKAVEILAKQMDQIPSKSVLLAHNTGGLLTLLLPDRSRQKIRGLVTLGTPFRGSYLFSIFPLSGLYYGSEYLKELFKTFLFMDRFHPLSPLKEFIFLPASSSIYGEGRDLWFDIPGNYNQVRKAENIRTILEFLSFHYPSAVAQEFEKQTIPITKAQLQIFQSETLKGNLSVKKKSAKKRNLKSKPPVKKMLRQKIKRPPKENEVRRESTGCRCPL
;
A
#
# COMPACT_ATOMS: atom_id res chain seq x y z
N MET A 1 10.91 30.70 4.70
CA MET A 1 9.58 30.27 5.23
C MET A 1 8.94 29.09 4.49
N LYS A 2 8.73 29.10 3.16
CA LYS A 2 7.94 28.04 2.45
C LYS A 2 8.32 26.57 2.69
N LYS A 3 9.57 26.24 3.09
CA LYS A 3 10.00 24.87 3.40
C LYS A 3 9.75 24.41 4.85
N ILE A 4 9.44 25.33 5.78
CA ILE A 4 9.35 25.02 7.22
C ILE A 4 8.11 24.17 7.52
N LEU A 5 6.95 24.55 6.98
CA LEU A 5 5.68 23.87 7.26
C LEU A 5 5.63 22.40 6.78
N PRO A 6 6.10 22.04 5.56
CA PRO A 6 6.19 20.63 5.14
C PRO A 6 7.17 19.79 5.97
N THR A 7 8.30 20.37 6.37
CA THR A 7 9.29 19.71 7.23
C THR A 7 8.71 19.44 8.62
N LEU A 8 8.04 20.43 9.22
CA LEU A 8 7.38 20.29 10.51
C LEU A 8 6.25 19.24 10.48
N ARG A 9 5.41 19.23 9.43
CA ARG A 9 4.37 18.20 9.23
C ARG A 9 4.98 16.80 9.12
N THR A 10 6.09 16.66 8.40
CA THR A 10 6.81 15.38 8.26
C THR A 10 7.41 14.93 9.60
N PHE A 11 7.92 15.86 10.41
CA PHE A 11 8.42 15.58 11.76
C PHE A 11 7.30 15.10 12.71
N PHE A 12 6.11 15.71 12.65
CA PHE A 12 4.96 15.21 13.41
C PHE A 12 4.52 13.80 13.00
N TYR A 13 4.54 13.48 11.70
CA TYR A 13 4.26 12.10 11.25
C TYR A 13 5.34 11.10 11.66
N PHE A 14 6.60 11.53 11.70
CA PHE A 14 7.70 10.72 12.25
C PHE A 14 7.52 10.46 13.75
N LEU A 15 7.25 11.49 14.56
CA LEU A 15 6.98 11.32 15.99
C LEU A 15 5.76 10.42 16.23
N SER A 16 4.69 10.60 15.44
CA SER A 16 3.53 9.72 15.42
C SER A 16 3.89 8.28 15.08
N GLU A 17 4.74 8.06 14.09
CA GLU A 17 5.20 6.71 13.71
C GLU A 17 5.91 6.03 14.87
N ILE A 18 6.79 6.73 15.59
CA ILE A 18 7.46 6.19 16.78
C ILE A 18 6.44 5.84 17.88
N LEU A 19 5.42 6.68 18.11
CA LEU A 19 4.37 6.40 19.10
C LEU A 19 3.51 5.18 18.71
N GLU A 20 3.12 5.05 17.43
CA GLU A 20 2.36 3.88 16.96
C GLU A 20 3.24 2.62 16.91
N PHE A 21 4.55 2.73 16.64
CA PHE A 21 5.51 1.62 16.79
C PHE A 21 5.63 1.15 18.24
N MET A 22 5.75 2.06 19.20
CA MET A 22 5.78 1.71 20.62
C MET A 22 4.45 1.09 21.08
N PHE A 23 3.31 1.60 20.62
CA PHE A 23 2.01 0.97 20.88
C PHE A 23 1.90 -0.41 20.22
N SER A 24 2.43 -0.59 19.01
CA SER A 24 2.54 -1.89 18.35
C SER A 24 3.32 -2.88 19.22
N LEU A 25 4.53 -2.51 19.65
CA LEU A 25 5.38 -3.33 20.51
C LEU A 25 4.65 -3.72 21.81
N ILE A 26 4.09 -2.74 22.52
CA ILE A 26 3.32 -2.96 23.76
C ILE A 26 2.15 -3.92 23.51
N SER A 27 1.37 -3.69 22.45
CA SER A 27 0.24 -4.56 22.09
C SER A 27 0.66 -6.01 21.83
N SER A 28 1.91 -6.23 21.39
CA SER A 28 2.44 -7.54 21.03
C SER A 28 2.85 -8.40 22.22
N LEU A 29 3.02 -7.78 23.40
CA LEU A 29 3.30 -8.47 24.66
C LEU A 29 2.03 -9.06 25.31
N PHE A 30 0.84 -8.62 24.89
CA PHE A 30 -0.41 -9.14 25.43
C PHE A 30 -0.74 -10.51 24.85
N PRO A 31 -1.09 -11.50 25.69
CA PRO A 31 -1.61 -12.76 25.20
C PRO A 31 -2.96 -12.52 24.50
N SER A 32 -3.19 -13.30 23.46
CA SER A 32 -4.47 -13.36 22.76
C SER A 32 -4.73 -14.83 22.45
N SER A 33 -5.99 -15.25 22.55
CA SER A 33 -6.46 -16.58 22.19
C SER A 33 -6.47 -16.79 20.67
N ALA A 34 -6.64 -18.04 20.23
CA ALA A 34 -7.05 -18.33 18.85
C ALA A 34 -8.49 -17.84 18.65
N ASP A 35 -8.82 -17.35 17.45
CA ASP A 35 -10.19 -16.99 17.10
C ASP A 35 -10.96 -18.27 16.68
N PRO A 36 -11.95 -18.74 17.45
CA PRO A 36 -12.72 -19.95 17.11
C PRO A 36 -13.62 -19.75 15.88
N SER A 37 -13.81 -18.50 15.44
CA SER A 37 -14.60 -18.11 14.28
C SER A 37 -13.74 -17.69 13.08
N LEU A 38 -12.44 -18.07 13.07
CA LEU A 38 -11.50 -17.70 12.00
C LEU A 38 -12.01 -18.07 10.60
N SER A 39 -12.72 -19.20 10.44
CA SER A 39 -13.29 -19.64 9.16
C SER A 39 -14.44 -18.77 8.62
N LYS A 40 -14.97 -17.84 9.42
CA LYS A 40 -16.10 -16.95 9.06
C LYS A 40 -15.68 -15.57 8.56
N GLY A 41 -14.39 -15.32 8.34
CA GLY A 41 -13.90 -14.03 7.85
C GLY A 41 -13.97 -13.86 6.33
N ASP A 42 -14.02 -12.62 5.88
CA ASP A 42 -13.90 -12.22 4.46
C ASP A 42 -12.59 -11.48 4.16
N ILE A 43 -12.13 -10.62 5.09
CA ILE A 43 -10.83 -9.94 5.08
C ILE A 43 -9.94 -10.49 6.20
N TYR A 44 -8.73 -10.93 5.85
CA TYR A 44 -7.79 -11.53 6.79
C TYR A 44 -6.54 -10.66 6.96
N ILE A 45 -6.44 -9.98 8.10
CA ILE A 45 -5.32 -9.11 8.46
C ILE A 45 -4.14 -9.97 8.92
N VAL A 46 -3.06 -10.03 8.14
CA VAL A 46 -1.81 -10.68 8.58
C VAL A 46 -1.01 -9.66 9.38
N THR A 47 -0.72 -9.95 10.64
CA THR A 47 -0.01 -9.01 11.52
C THR A 47 1.43 -8.78 11.07
N GLY A 48 1.96 -7.59 11.36
CA GLY A 48 3.35 -7.20 11.09
C GLY A 48 4.30 -7.42 12.27
N TYR A 49 5.57 -7.10 12.03
CA TYR A 49 6.67 -7.17 13.00
C TYR A 49 6.35 -6.37 14.26
N LEU A 50 6.55 -7.00 15.43
CA LEU A 50 6.25 -6.42 16.74
C LEU A 50 4.82 -5.85 16.86
N SER A 51 3.81 -6.48 16.25
CA SER A 51 2.40 -6.07 16.39
C SER A 51 1.52 -7.16 17.02
N GLY A 52 0.78 -6.80 18.07
CA GLY A 52 -0.30 -7.62 18.61
C GLY A 52 -1.67 -7.31 17.97
N THR A 53 -2.69 -8.09 18.34
CA THR A 53 -4.06 -7.93 17.81
C THR A 53 -4.67 -6.58 18.14
N LEU A 54 -4.45 -6.07 19.37
CA LEU A 54 -4.96 -4.77 19.83
C LEU A 54 -4.47 -3.59 18.98
N PHE A 55 -3.32 -3.70 18.31
CA PHE A 55 -2.82 -2.68 17.38
C PHE A 55 -3.82 -2.38 16.26
N TYR A 56 -4.37 -3.45 15.67
CA TYR A 56 -5.26 -3.41 14.51
C TYR A 56 -6.72 -3.06 14.86
N SER A 57 -7.05 -2.88 16.14
CA SER A 57 -8.41 -2.57 16.64
C SER A 57 -9.12 -1.44 15.88
N LYS A 58 -8.42 -0.36 15.53
CA LYS A 58 -8.95 0.75 14.74
C LYS A 58 -9.37 0.30 13.32
N LEU A 59 -8.48 -0.39 12.62
CA LEU A 59 -8.72 -0.92 11.27
C LEU A 59 -9.82 -1.98 11.28
N HIS A 60 -9.79 -2.90 12.25
CA HIS A 60 -10.80 -3.94 12.46
C HIS A 60 -12.20 -3.32 12.60
N LYS A 61 -12.36 -2.39 13.55
CA LYS A 61 -13.64 -1.70 13.76
C LYS A 61 -14.10 -0.92 12.51
N ALA A 62 -13.17 -0.32 11.77
CA ALA A 62 -13.50 0.43 10.56
C ALA A 62 -13.94 -0.49 9.40
N LEU A 63 -13.40 -1.71 9.32
CA LEU A 63 -13.84 -2.76 8.39
C LEU A 63 -15.22 -3.31 8.78
N GLU A 64 -15.46 -3.60 10.07
CA GLU A 64 -16.77 -4.02 10.59
C GLU A 64 -17.86 -2.99 10.30
N LEU A 65 -17.58 -1.69 10.53
CA LEU A 65 -18.48 -0.59 10.20
C LEU A 65 -18.73 -0.41 8.68
N LYS A 66 -17.93 -1.07 7.82
CA LYS A 66 -18.15 -1.16 6.37
C LYS A 66 -18.80 -2.48 5.94
N GLY A 67 -19.25 -3.32 6.88
CA GLY A 67 -19.92 -4.59 6.58
C GLY A 67 -18.97 -5.72 6.19
N TYR A 68 -17.68 -5.62 6.53
CA TYR A 68 -16.75 -6.73 6.46
C TYR A 68 -16.74 -7.54 7.76
N HIS A 69 -16.29 -8.78 7.68
CA HIS A 69 -15.99 -9.67 8.79
C HIS A 69 -14.48 -9.86 8.89
N PRO A 70 -13.72 -8.84 9.35
CA PRO A 70 -12.28 -8.93 9.47
C PRO A 70 -11.87 -10.01 10.47
N LYS A 71 -10.75 -10.67 10.18
CA LYS A 71 -10.10 -11.65 11.05
C LYS A 71 -8.60 -11.40 11.09
N ILE A 72 -7.96 -11.71 12.21
CA ILE A 72 -6.51 -11.46 12.38
C ILE A 72 -5.75 -12.79 12.33
N LEU A 73 -4.91 -12.93 11.30
CA LEU A 73 -3.91 -14.00 11.16
C LEU A 73 -2.64 -13.57 11.89
N ARG A 74 -2.34 -14.24 12.99
CA ARG A 74 -1.29 -13.83 13.94
C ARG A 74 0.03 -14.49 13.61
N ILE A 75 1.05 -13.69 13.36
CA ILE A 75 2.45 -14.16 13.29
C ILE A 75 3.12 -13.92 14.66
N PRO A 76 4.19 -14.67 15.01
CA PRO A 76 5.02 -14.34 16.18
C PRO A 76 5.52 -12.89 16.10
N PRO A 77 5.31 -12.03 17.12
CA PRO A 77 5.77 -10.65 17.09
C PRO A 77 7.29 -10.52 16.87
N PHE A 78 8.03 -11.41 17.52
CA PHE A 78 9.47 -11.57 17.37
C PHE A 78 9.74 -12.71 16.38
N LEU A 79 10.33 -12.36 15.23
CA LEU A 79 10.53 -13.28 14.11
C LEU A 79 11.79 -14.16 14.21
N PHE A 80 12.28 -14.45 15.43
CA PHE A 80 13.53 -15.18 15.69
C PHE A 80 13.73 -16.47 14.86
N ASN A 81 12.65 -17.10 14.42
CA ASN A 81 12.68 -18.17 13.43
C ASN A 81 11.59 -17.93 12.38
N THR A 82 11.99 -17.48 11.18
CA THR A 82 11.08 -17.22 10.05
C THR A 82 10.31 -18.48 9.66
N LYS A 83 10.96 -19.66 9.58
CA LYS A 83 10.30 -20.92 9.23
C LYS A 83 9.15 -21.23 10.20
N LYS A 84 9.37 -21.09 11.51
CA LYS A 84 8.32 -21.27 12.53
C LYS A 84 7.19 -20.24 12.39
N ALA A 85 7.50 -18.99 12.04
CA ALA A 85 6.48 -17.97 11.78
C ALA A 85 5.62 -18.32 10.55
N VAL A 86 6.23 -18.84 9.49
CA VAL A 86 5.53 -19.33 8.28
C VAL A 86 4.69 -20.56 8.57
N GLU A 87 5.19 -21.52 9.36
CA GLU A 87 4.41 -22.70 9.79
C GLU A 87 3.17 -22.31 10.62
N ILE A 88 3.31 -21.31 11.51
CA ILE A 88 2.19 -20.77 12.30
C ILE A 88 1.17 -20.06 11.40
N LEU A 89 1.63 -19.29 10.41
CA LEU A 89 0.73 -18.65 9.44
C LEU A 89 0.03 -19.71 8.56
N ALA A 90 0.77 -20.70 8.05
CA ALA A 90 0.23 -21.78 7.22
C ALA A 90 -0.85 -22.60 7.94
N LYS A 91 -0.65 -22.92 9.23
CA LYS A 91 -1.68 -23.59 10.06
C LYS A 91 -2.96 -22.77 10.22
N GLN A 92 -2.87 -21.45 10.28
CA GLN A 92 -4.06 -20.58 10.27
C GLN A 92 -4.68 -20.50 8.87
N MET A 93 -3.86 -20.42 7.81
CA MET A 93 -4.33 -20.49 6.42
C MET A 93 -5.06 -21.81 6.11
N ASP A 94 -4.70 -22.93 6.75
CA ASP A 94 -5.44 -24.18 6.61
C ASP A 94 -6.89 -24.08 7.14
N GLN A 95 -7.16 -23.18 8.11
CA GLN A 95 -8.48 -22.95 8.72
C GLN A 95 -9.37 -21.93 7.96
N ILE A 96 -8.79 -21.07 7.10
CA ILE A 96 -9.58 -20.06 6.36
C ILE A 96 -10.20 -20.65 5.07
N PRO A 97 -11.30 -20.07 4.56
CA PRO A 97 -11.89 -20.47 3.28
C PRO A 97 -10.95 -20.28 2.09
N SER A 98 -11.16 -21.06 1.03
CA SER A 98 -10.57 -20.79 -0.27
C SER A 98 -11.09 -19.48 -0.85
N LYS A 99 -10.27 -18.80 -1.67
CA LYS A 99 -10.57 -17.49 -2.28
C LYS A 99 -10.72 -16.33 -1.27
N SER A 100 -10.01 -16.40 -0.15
CA SER A 100 -9.93 -15.35 0.88
C SER A 100 -9.09 -14.14 0.43
N VAL A 101 -9.36 -12.96 0.99
CA VAL A 101 -8.57 -11.73 0.76
C VAL A 101 -7.66 -11.50 1.97
N LEU A 102 -6.36 -11.35 1.72
CA LEU A 102 -5.38 -11.03 2.77
C LEU A 102 -5.01 -9.55 2.74
N LEU A 103 -4.99 -8.92 3.92
CA LEU A 103 -4.48 -7.57 4.16
C LEU A 103 -3.23 -7.67 5.04
N ALA A 104 -2.05 -7.73 4.42
CA ALA A 104 -0.83 -8.12 5.09
C ALA A 104 0.05 -6.91 5.42
N HIS A 105 0.23 -6.63 6.72
CA HIS A 105 0.98 -5.48 7.20
C HIS A 105 2.46 -5.82 7.37
N ASN A 106 3.35 -5.00 6.80
CA ASN A 106 4.79 -5.02 6.97
C ASN A 106 5.39 -6.39 6.60
N THR A 107 6.15 -7.00 7.51
CA THR A 107 6.67 -8.36 7.39
C THR A 107 5.60 -9.43 7.22
N GLY A 108 4.34 -9.18 7.60
CA GLY A 108 3.23 -10.10 7.30
C GLY A 108 3.10 -10.36 5.80
N GLY A 109 3.35 -9.35 4.96
CA GLY A 109 3.39 -9.51 3.50
C GLY A 109 4.59 -10.33 3.02
N LEU A 110 5.77 -10.17 3.65
CA LEU A 110 6.92 -11.05 3.37
C LEU A 110 6.60 -12.51 3.74
N LEU A 111 6.05 -12.77 4.93
CA LEU A 111 5.73 -14.13 5.37
C LEU A 111 4.63 -14.78 4.52
N THR A 112 3.72 -13.98 3.97
CA THR A 112 2.68 -14.46 3.03
C THR A 112 3.30 -15.04 1.75
N LEU A 113 4.44 -14.52 1.27
CA LEU A 113 5.17 -15.13 0.14
C LEU A 113 5.71 -16.52 0.48
N LEU A 114 6.24 -16.66 1.69
CA LEU A 114 6.94 -17.86 2.15
C LEU A 114 5.98 -19.04 2.38
N LEU A 115 4.67 -18.77 2.40
CA LEU A 115 3.64 -19.80 2.53
C LEU A 115 3.79 -20.89 1.44
N PRO A 116 3.53 -22.16 1.78
CA PRO A 116 3.50 -23.23 0.78
C PRO A 116 2.38 -23.00 -0.23
N ASP A 117 2.50 -23.58 -1.43
CA ASP A 117 1.54 -23.38 -2.52
C ASP A 117 0.09 -23.66 -2.13
N ARG A 118 -0.17 -24.70 -1.34
CA ARG A 118 -1.51 -25.02 -0.82
C ARG A 118 -2.17 -23.84 -0.09
N SER A 119 -1.38 -23.05 0.62
CA SER A 119 -1.85 -21.89 1.38
C SER A 119 -1.93 -20.65 0.49
N ARG A 120 -1.00 -20.48 -0.46
CA ARG A 120 -1.05 -19.39 -1.46
C ARG A 120 -2.27 -19.50 -2.38
N GLN A 121 -2.64 -20.71 -2.82
CA GLN A 121 -3.81 -20.99 -3.65
C GLN A 121 -5.15 -20.60 -3.01
N LYS A 122 -5.22 -20.47 -1.67
CA LYS A 122 -6.40 -19.94 -0.99
C LYS A 122 -6.56 -18.42 -1.14
N ILE A 123 -5.52 -17.69 -1.55
CA ILE A 123 -5.52 -16.22 -1.62
C ILE A 123 -6.12 -15.75 -2.94
N ARG A 124 -7.35 -15.20 -2.90
CA ARG A 124 -7.99 -14.52 -4.05
C ARG A 124 -7.36 -13.16 -4.36
N GLY A 125 -6.82 -12.52 -3.34
CA GLY A 125 -6.25 -11.19 -3.40
C GLY A 125 -5.33 -10.94 -2.22
N LEU A 126 -4.14 -10.42 -2.49
CA LEU A 126 -3.17 -9.98 -1.50
C LEU A 126 -3.01 -8.46 -1.61
N VAL A 127 -3.36 -7.77 -0.53
CA VAL A 127 -3.13 -6.34 -0.34
C VAL A 127 -2.02 -6.22 0.70
N THR A 128 -0.83 -5.75 0.30
CA THR A 128 0.27 -5.53 1.25
C THR A 128 0.34 -4.07 1.66
N LEU A 129 0.51 -3.84 2.96
CA LEU A 129 0.65 -2.52 3.54
C LEU A 129 2.09 -2.36 4.03
N GLY A 130 2.89 -1.53 3.34
CA GLY A 130 4.23 -1.18 3.80
C GLY A 130 5.18 -2.37 3.94
N THR A 131 4.99 -3.42 3.14
CA THR A 131 5.85 -4.59 3.16
C THR A 131 7.25 -4.25 2.64
N PRO A 132 8.32 -4.49 3.41
CA PRO A 132 9.69 -4.23 2.94
C PRO A 132 10.15 -5.36 2.02
N PHE A 133 9.70 -5.33 0.76
CA PHE A 133 9.85 -6.38 -0.24
C PHE A 133 11.30 -6.81 -0.50
N ARG A 134 12.27 -5.90 -0.31
CA ARG A 134 13.71 -6.16 -0.48
C ARG A 134 14.43 -6.43 0.85
N GLY A 135 13.70 -6.53 1.97
CA GLY A 135 14.22 -6.72 3.33
C GLY A 135 14.50 -5.41 4.05
N SER A 136 15.02 -5.46 5.27
CA SER A 136 15.39 -4.26 6.05
C SER A 136 16.74 -4.43 6.71
N TYR A 137 17.50 -3.34 6.88
CA TYR A 137 18.73 -3.32 7.69
C TYR A 137 18.46 -3.69 9.15
N LEU A 138 17.24 -3.46 9.65
CA LEU A 138 16.80 -3.90 10.98
C LEU A 138 16.96 -5.43 11.18
N PHE A 139 16.79 -6.20 10.10
CA PHE A 139 16.88 -7.66 10.11
C PHE A 139 18.31 -8.18 9.85
N SER A 140 19.29 -7.30 9.69
CA SER A 140 20.72 -7.64 9.75
C SER A 140 21.22 -7.75 11.19
N ILE A 141 20.61 -7.02 12.12
CA ILE A 141 21.01 -6.95 13.54
C ILE A 141 20.38 -8.11 14.34
N PHE A 142 19.10 -8.40 14.06
CA PHE A 142 18.42 -9.58 14.57
C PHE A 142 18.31 -10.60 13.42
N PRO A 143 18.99 -11.77 13.48
CA PRO A 143 19.12 -12.68 12.34
C PRO A 143 17.80 -13.39 12.00
N LEU A 144 16.91 -12.67 11.32
CA LEU A 144 15.72 -13.22 10.69
C LEU A 144 16.20 -13.95 9.42
N SER A 145 16.03 -15.28 9.37
CA SER A 145 16.68 -16.13 8.37
C SER A 145 16.40 -15.64 6.94
N GLY A 146 17.41 -15.02 6.32
CA GLY A 146 17.37 -14.49 4.96
C GLY A 146 16.49 -13.26 4.72
N LEU A 147 15.91 -12.58 5.73
CA LEU A 147 15.01 -11.43 5.49
C LEU A 147 15.70 -10.06 5.48
N TYR A 148 17.02 -9.99 5.71
CA TYR A 148 17.79 -8.74 5.68
C TYR A 148 17.82 -8.08 4.29
N TYR A 149 18.09 -6.77 4.25
CA TYR A 149 18.06 -6.03 3.00
C TYR A 149 19.06 -6.56 1.96
N GLY A 150 18.57 -6.89 0.77
CA GLY A 150 19.38 -7.32 -0.37
C GLY A 150 19.86 -8.78 -0.32
N SER A 151 19.30 -9.61 0.56
CA SER A 151 19.59 -11.05 0.61
C SER A 151 19.24 -11.77 -0.70
N GLU A 152 19.99 -12.82 -1.07
CA GLU A 152 19.65 -13.65 -2.23
C GLU A 152 18.29 -14.34 -2.05
N TYR A 153 17.99 -14.80 -0.82
CA TYR A 153 16.72 -15.41 -0.48
C TYR A 153 15.52 -14.53 -0.85
N LEU A 154 15.55 -13.23 -0.51
CA LEU A 154 14.46 -12.32 -0.89
C LEU A 154 14.44 -12.00 -2.38
N LYS A 155 15.59 -11.95 -3.08
CA LYS A 155 15.65 -11.75 -4.54
C LYS A 155 14.98 -12.90 -5.30
N GLU A 156 15.15 -14.14 -4.84
CA GLU A 156 14.47 -15.31 -5.40
C GLU A 156 12.95 -15.23 -5.16
N LEU A 157 12.55 -15.00 -3.90
CA LEU A 157 11.16 -14.93 -3.47
C LEU A 157 10.38 -13.74 -4.04
N PHE A 158 11.04 -12.65 -4.39
CA PHE A 158 10.39 -11.47 -4.98
C PHE A 158 9.64 -11.82 -6.27
N LYS A 159 10.12 -12.84 -7.01
CA LYS A 159 9.46 -13.37 -8.22
C LYS A 159 8.10 -13.99 -7.92
N THR A 160 7.86 -14.50 -6.70
CA THR A 160 6.58 -15.10 -6.29
C THR A 160 5.40 -14.12 -6.39
N PHE A 161 5.62 -12.81 -6.18
CA PHE A 161 4.60 -11.77 -6.38
C PHE A 161 4.14 -11.60 -7.83
N LEU A 162 4.90 -12.08 -8.82
CA LEU A 162 4.50 -12.01 -10.23
C LEU A 162 3.43 -13.05 -10.58
N PHE A 163 3.36 -14.14 -9.80
CA PHE A 163 2.43 -15.26 -10.00
C PHE A 163 1.14 -15.16 -9.16
N MET A 164 0.92 -14.04 -8.47
CA MET A 164 -0.33 -13.78 -7.74
C MET A 164 -1.26 -12.90 -8.59
N ASP A 165 -2.36 -13.49 -9.10
CA ASP A 165 -3.34 -12.85 -9.99
C ASP A 165 -3.80 -11.46 -9.54
N ARG A 166 -3.94 -11.25 -8.23
CA ARG A 166 -4.41 -10.01 -7.61
C ARG A 166 -3.53 -9.61 -6.44
N PHE A 167 -2.33 -9.15 -6.77
CA PHE A 167 -1.41 -8.56 -5.82
C PHE A 167 -1.39 -7.03 -5.93
N HIS A 168 -1.61 -6.36 -4.79
CA HIS A 168 -1.74 -4.90 -4.69
C HIS A 168 -0.80 -4.37 -3.60
N PRO A 169 0.40 -3.87 -3.98
CA PRO A 169 1.32 -3.24 -3.03
C PRO A 169 0.90 -1.80 -2.72
N LEU A 170 0.64 -1.51 -1.44
CA LEU A 170 0.38 -0.16 -0.93
C LEU A 170 1.56 0.31 -0.06
N SER A 171 2.35 1.21 -0.61
CA SER A 171 3.54 1.81 -0.01
C SER A 171 3.19 3.02 0.88
N PRO A 172 3.89 3.26 2.01
CA PRO A 172 3.73 4.50 2.76
C PRO A 172 4.30 5.66 1.95
N LEU A 173 3.73 6.87 2.06
CA LEU A 173 4.25 8.06 1.35
C LEU A 173 5.75 8.30 1.61
N LYS A 174 6.19 7.93 2.81
CA LYS A 174 7.58 7.91 3.22
C LYS A 174 7.75 6.86 4.32
N GLU A 175 8.73 5.99 4.12
CA GLU A 175 9.17 4.98 5.08
C GLU A 175 10.11 5.61 6.14
N PHE A 176 10.02 5.12 7.38
CA PHE A 176 10.81 5.60 8.52
C PHE A 176 11.48 4.48 9.33
N ILE A 177 10.93 3.26 9.30
CA ILE A 177 11.37 2.14 10.15
C ILE A 177 12.09 1.07 9.31
N PHE A 178 11.49 0.65 8.20
CA PHE A 178 12.04 -0.43 7.38
C PHE A 178 12.99 0.11 6.31
N LEU A 179 14.19 0.49 6.74
CA LEU A 179 15.21 1.08 5.87
C LEU A 179 16.01 0.02 5.08
N PRO A 180 16.40 0.31 3.83
CA PRO A 180 16.22 1.58 3.11
C PRO A 180 14.78 1.73 2.58
N ALA A 181 14.30 2.97 2.47
CA ALA A 181 12.93 3.28 2.08
C ALA A 181 12.49 2.71 0.71
N SER A 182 13.44 2.43 -0.18
CA SER A 182 13.22 1.75 -1.47
C SER A 182 12.83 0.27 -1.33
N SER A 183 12.91 -0.31 -0.13
CA SER A 183 12.46 -1.67 0.15
C SER A 183 10.94 -1.77 0.26
N SER A 184 10.28 -0.76 0.82
CA SER A 184 8.81 -0.73 0.97
C SER A 184 8.07 -0.48 -0.35
N ILE A 185 8.80 -0.19 -1.43
CA ILE A 185 8.30 -0.05 -2.81
C ILE A 185 8.43 -1.40 -3.51
N TYR A 186 7.36 -1.93 -4.11
CA TYR A 186 7.46 -3.17 -4.87
C TYR A 186 8.30 -2.95 -6.14
N GLY A 187 7.90 -2.06 -7.02
CA GLY A 187 8.41 -1.92 -8.38
C GLY A 187 7.33 -2.28 -9.42
N GLU A 188 7.73 -2.48 -10.66
CA GLU A 188 6.84 -2.95 -11.76
C GLU A 188 5.58 -2.09 -12.02
N GLY A 189 5.53 -0.85 -11.54
CA GLY A 189 4.42 0.08 -11.78
C GLY A 189 3.10 -0.29 -11.09
N ARG A 190 3.12 -1.20 -10.10
CA ARG A 190 1.92 -1.66 -9.37
C ARG A 190 1.70 -0.97 -8.02
N ASP A 191 2.66 -0.17 -7.56
CA ASP A 191 2.62 0.51 -6.26
C ASP A 191 1.56 1.60 -6.17
N LEU A 192 0.65 1.41 -5.23
CA LEU A 192 -0.25 2.44 -4.71
C LEU A 192 0.38 3.12 -3.49
N TRP A 193 -0.03 4.35 -3.20
CA TRP A 193 0.60 5.18 -2.18
C TRP A 193 -0.44 5.71 -1.20
N PHE A 194 -0.08 5.68 0.09
CA PHE A 194 -0.86 6.34 1.15
C PHE A 194 -0.60 7.84 1.20
N ASP A 195 -1.55 8.61 1.73
CA ASP A 195 -1.42 10.06 1.93
C ASP A 195 -0.57 10.43 3.15
N ILE A 196 -0.51 9.57 4.17
CA ILE A 196 0.22 9.83 5.41
C ILE A 196 1.54 9.01 5.47
N PRO A 197 2.70 9.68 5.69
CA PRO A 197 3.97 9.05 6.01
C PRO A 197 3.95 8.13 7.22
N GLY A 198 4.89 7.18 7.25
CA GLY A 198 4.98 6.18 8.29
C GLY A 198 4.27 4.88 7.90
N ASN A 199 4.87 3.80 8.34
CA ASN A 199 4.56 2.43 8.00
C ASN A 199 3.53 1.88 9.02
N TYR A 200 3.81 1.96 10.32
CA TYR A 200 2.85 1.67 11.40
C TYR A 200 1.65 2.63 11.41
N ASN A 201 1.82 3.87 10.91
CA ASN A 201 0.71 4.81 10.69
C ASN A 201 -0.35 4.28 9.68
N GLN A 202 -0.02 3.36 8.76
CA GLN A 202 -0.95 2.87 7.72
C GLN A 202 -2.23 2.26 8.26
N VAL A 203 -2.14 1.43 9.31
CA VAL A 203 -3.30 0.75 9.91
C VAL A 203 -3.91 1.49 11.11
N ARG A 204 -3.50 2.75 11.33
CA ARG A 204 -3.76 3.50 12.59
C ARG A 204 -4.32 4.91 12.41
N LYS A 205 -4.03 5.58 11.29
CA LYS A 205 -4.52 6.93 10.99
C LYS A 205 -5.79 6.87 10.16
N ALA A 206 -6.72 7.79 10.42
CA ALA A 206 -8.07 7.72 9.87
C ALA A 206 -8.08 7.85 8.34
N GLU A 207 -7.16 8.65 7.82
CA GLU A 207 -6.96 8.91 6.39
C GLU A 207 -6.44 7.65 5.69
N ASN A 208 -5.39 7.00 6.22
CA ASN A 208 -4.88 5.76 5.66
C ASN A 208 -5.88 4.60 5.81
N ILE A 209 -6.59 4.49 6.94
CA ILE A 209 -7.68 3.52 7.12
C ILE A 209 -8.79 3.79 6.08
N ARG A 210 -9.16 5.04 5.85
CA ARG A 210 -10.12 5.42 4.80
C ARG A 210 -9.64 4.97 3.41
N THR A 211 -8.38 5.20 3.06
CA THR A 211 -7.79 4.71 1.80
C THR A 211 -7.91 3.18 1.68
N ILE A 212 -7.64 2.43 2.75
CA ILE A 212 -7.81 0.97 2.78
C ILE A 212 -9.28 0.58 2.54
N LEU A 213 -10.23 1.26 3.19
CA LEU A 213 -11.66 0.98 3.01
C LEU A 213 -12.14 1.29 1.59
N GLU A 214 -11.79 2.44 1.03
CA GLU A 214 -12.16 2.83 -0.34
C GLU A 214 -11.57 1.84 -1.37
N PHE A 215 -10.30 1.45 -1.18
CA PHE A 215 -9.64 0.42 -1.99
C PHE A 215 -10.35 -0.93 -1.90
N LEU A 216 -10.67 -1.41 -0.69
CA LEU A 216 -11.34 -2.70 -0.48
C LEU A 216 -12.77 -2.68 -1.01
N SER A 217 -13.54 -1.60 -0.82
CA SER A 217 -14.88 -1.46 -1.39
C SER A 217 -14.87 -1.53 -2.92
N PHE A 218 -13.86 -0.96 -3.58
CA PHE A 218 -13.74 -1.02 -5.04
C PHE A 218 -13.29 -2.39 -5.57
N HIS A 219 -12.24 -3.00 -4.99
CA HIS A 219 -11.65 -4.25 -5.51
C HIS A 219 -12.25 -5.54 -4.92
N TYR A 220 -12.77 -5.47 -3.69
CA TYR A 220 -13.27 -6.60 -2.90
C TYR A 220 -14.54 -6.22 -2.13
N PRO A 221 -15.63 -5.79 -2.80
CA PRO A 221 -16.85 -5.37 -2.12
C PRO A 221 -17.48 -6.52 -1.32
N SER A 222 -17.74 -6.30 -0.03
CA SER A 222 -18.57 -7.20 0.79
C SER A 222 -20.00 -7.23 0.25
N ALA A 223 -20.68 -8.39 0.34
CA ALA A 223 -22.09 -8.50 -0.01
C ALA A 223 -22.96 -7.53 0.83
N VAL A 224 -22.65 -7.43 2.13
CA VAL A 224 -23.31 -6.51 3.05
C VAL A 224 -23.04 -5.04 2.68
N ALA A 225 -21.81 -4.71 2.27
CA ALA A 225 -21.47 -3.37 1.78
C ALA A 225 -22.26 -2.99 0.52
N GLN A 226 -22.42 -3.92 -0.43
CA GLN A 226 -23.23 -3.69 -1.63
C GLN A 226 -24.71 -3.50 -1.31
N GLU A 227 -25.23 -4.15 -0.27
CA GLU A 227 -26.62 -3.97 0.18
C GLU A 227 -26.80 -2.60 0.86
N PHE A 228 -25.88 -2.17 1.72
CA PHE A 228 -25.91 -0.82 2.31
C PHE A 228 -25.83 0.30 1.26
N GLU A 229 -25.01 0.15 0.21
CA GLU A 229 -24.98 1.11 -0.90
C GLU A 229 -26.30 1.12 -1.68
N LYS A 230 -26.87 -0.05 -2.00
CA LYS A 230 -28.21 -0.14 -2.64
C LYS A 230 -29.32 0.50 -1.79
N GLN A 231 -29.24 0.40 -0.47
CA GLN A 231 -30.20 1.00 0.47
C GLN A 231 -30.02 2.52 0.67
N THR A 232 -28.83 3.08 0.38
CA THR A 232 -28.58 4.54 0.48
C THR A 232 -28.81 5.29 -0.84
N ILE A 233 -28.84 4.60 -1.98
CA ILE A 233 -29.12 5.14 -3.32
C ILE A 233 -30.59 5.58 -3.62
N PRO A 234 -31.66 5.27 -2.83
CA PRO A 234 -33.01 5.74 -3.16
C PRO A 234 -33.21 7.27 -3.15
N ILE A 235 -32.38 8.03 -2.42
CA ILE A 235 -32.67 9.44 -2.09
C ILE A 235 -31.99 10.44 -3.06
N THR A 236 -30.80 10.14 -3.58
CA THR A 236 -30.00 11.11 -4.35
C THR A 236 -30.51 11.38 -5.77
N LYS A 237 -31.34 10.50 -6.36
CA LYS A 237 -31.93 10.74 -7.69
C LYS A 237 -33.07 11.76 -7.68
N ALA A 238 -33.76 11.95 -6.56
CA ALA A 238 -34.84 12.93 -6.44
C ALA A 238 -34.33 14.38 -6.38
N GLN A 239 -33.21 14.63 -5.68
CA GLN A 239 -32.64 15.98 -5.55
C GLN A 239 -31.96 16.50 -6.83
N LEU A 240 -31.46 15.61 -7.70
CA LEU A 240 -30.86 16.00 -8.98
C LEU A 240 -31.86 16.45 -10.05
N GLN A 241 -33.14 16.07 -9.92
CA GLN A 241 -34.18 16.51 -10.86
C GLN A 241 -34.73 17.92 -10.53
N ILE A 242 -34.80 18.28 -9.24
CA ILE A 242 -35.27 19.61 -8.81
C ILE A 242 -34.33 20.72 -9.31
N PHE A 243 -33.01 20.50 -9.27
CA PHE A 243 -32.02 21.47 -9.75
C PHE A 243 -31.97 21.64 -11.28
N GLN A 244 -32.59 20.75 -12.07
CA GLN A 244 -32.68 20.88 -13.53
C GLN A 244 -33.98 21.54 -14.01
N SER A 245 -35.03 21.60 -13.18
CA SER A 245 -36.30 22.23 -13.55
C SER A 245 -36.32 23.76 -13.43
N GLU A 246 -35.48 24.38 -12.61
CA GLU A 246 -35.54 25.83 -12.34
C GLU A 246 -34.74 26.70 -13.32
N THR A 247 -33.94 26.12 -14.22
CA THR A 247 -33.15 26.90 -15.22
C THR A 247 -33.86 27.14 -16.56
N LEU A 248 -35.13 26.71 -16.71
CA LEU A 248 -35.88 26.79 -17.97
C LEU A 248 -37.32 27.31 -17.81
N LYS A 249 -37.49 28.53 -17.28
CA LYS A 249 -38.69 29.38 -17.50
C LYS A 249 -38.44 30.83 -17.06
N GLY A 250 -38.35 31.76 -18.03
CA GLY A 250 -38.15 33.18 -17.73
C GLY A 250 -37.80 34.03 -18.95
N ASN A 251 -38.77 34.24 -19.85
CA ASN A 251 -38.61 35.08 -21.04
C ASN A 251 -39.62 36.24 -20.99
N LEU A 252 -39.15 37.50 -20.99
CA LEU A 252 -39.55 38.58 -21.93
C LEU A 252 -39.28 40.02 -21.45
N SER A 253 -38.47 40.76 -22.24
CA SER A 253 -38.59 42.22 -22.51
C SER A 253 -38.29 43.21 -21.35
N VAL A 254 -37.90 44.49 -21.50
CA VAL A 254 -37.76 45.48 -22.60
C VAL A 254 -36.45 46.29 -22.30
N LYS A 255 -35.56 46.69 -23.24
CA LYS A 255 -35.60 47.95 -24.05
C LYS A 255 -34.45 48.04 -25.11
N LYS A 256 -33.80 49.20 -25.31
CA LYS A 256 -32.73 49.47 -26.31
C LYS A 256 -31.73 50.56 -25.84
N LYS A 257 -30.56 50.60 -26.52
CA LYS A 257 -29.48 51.65 -26.64
C LYS A 257 -28.19 51.37 -25.83
N SER A 258 -26.98 51.62 -26.33
CA SER A 258 -26.50 51.95 -27.69
C SER A 258 -24.98 51.76 -27.85
N ALA A 259 -24.54 51.43 -29.07
CA ALA A 259 -23.18 51.41 -29.64
C ALA A 259 -21.96 51.95 -28.84
N LYS A 260 -20.85 51.16 -28.83
CA LYS A 260 -19.62 51.54 -29.57
C LYS A 260 -18.65 50.36 -29.81
N LYS A 261 -18.15 50.25 -31.05
CA LYS A 261 -16.99 49.42 -31.43
C LYS A 261 -15.69 49.98 -30.79
N ARG A 262 -14.78 49.11 -30.39
CA ARG A 262 -13.37 49.15 -30.85
C ARG A 262 -12.64 47.81 -30.61
N ASN A 263 -12.25 47.16 -31.72
CA ASN A 263 -11.18 46.18 -31.74
C ASN A 263 -9.83 46.89 -31.48
N LEU A 264 -8.86 46.17 -30.90
CA LEU A 264 -7.48 46.16 -31.39
C LEU A 264 -6.71 44.94 -30.83
N LYS A 265 -5.96 44.25 -31.69
CA LYS A 265 -5.10 43.09 -31.38
C LYS A 265 -3.69 43.58 -31.02
N SER A 266 -2.98 42.87 -30.14
CA SER A 266 -1.54 42.56 -30.34
C SER A 266 -0.95 41.55 -29.34
N LYS A 267 -0.24 40.56 -29.90
CA LYS A 267 0.86 39.75 -29.33
C LYS A 267 1.99 39.82 -30.39
N PRO A 268 3.21 39.29 -30.15
CA PRO A 268 4.15 39.41 -29.04
C PRO A 268 5.47 40.07 -29.56
N PRO A 269 6.68 39.87 -28.98
CA PRO A 269 7.55 38.81 -29.52
C PRO A 269 8.54 38.14 -28.52
N VAL A 270 9.40 37.26 -29.05
CA VAL A 270 10.30 36.31 -28.36
C VAL A 270 11.80 36.68 -28.53
N LYS A 271 12.64 36.40 -27.51
CA LYS A 271 14.09 36.09 -27.63
C LYS A 271 14.42 35.02 -26.56
N LYS A 272 14.95 33.81 -26.77
CA LYS A 272 15.99 33.19 -27.64
C LYS A 272 17.33 32.95 -26.89
N MET A 273 17.52 31.68 -26.51
CA MET A 273 18.76 30.89 -26.25
C MET A 273 20.01 31.51 -25.61
N LEU A 274 20.58 30.75 -24.66
CA LEU A 274 22.03 30.47 -24.63
C LEU A 274 22.30 29.05 -24.11
N ARG A 275 23.15 28.29 -24.84
CA ARG A 275 23.63 26.94 -24.48
C ARG A 275 25.08 27.03 -24.01
N GLN A 276 25.46 26.32 -22.95
CA GLN A 276 26.86 25.93 -22.69
C GLN A 276 26.89 24.45 -22.22
N LYS A 277 27.38 23.57 -23.09
CA LYS A 277 28.70 22.90 -23.04
C LYS A 277 28.74 21.64 -22.14
N ILE A 278 28.34 20.53 -22.75
CA ILE A 278 28.72 19.16 -22.31
C ILE A 278 30.20 18.96 -22.65
N LYS A 279 31.02 18.52 -21.69
CA LYS A 279 32.37 17.98 -21.94
C LYS A 279 32.28 16.46 -22.09
N ARG A 280 32.88 15.91 -23.15
CA ARG A 280 33.18 14.47 -23.30
C ARG A 280 34.55 14.16 -22.67
N PRO A 281 34.76 12.98 -22.06
CA PRO A 281 36.09 12.38 -21.92
C PRO A 281 36.50 11.65 -23.22
N PRO A 282 37.82 11.40 -23.44
CA PRO A 282 38.33 10.72 -24.64
C PRO A 282 38.21 9.19 -24.58
N LYS A 283 38.53 8.54 -25.72
CA LYS A 283 38.63 7.08 -25.92
C LYS A 283 40.10 6.64 -26.02
N GLU A 284 40.29 5.32 -26.18
CA GLU A 284 41.54 4.56 -26.39
C GLU A 284 42.33 4.24 -25.10
N ASN A 285 42.93 3.05 -24.93
CA ASN A 285 43.38 2.09 -25.95
C ASN A 285 42.94 0.62 -25.77
N GLU A 286 43.09 -0.13 -26.86
CA GLU A 286 42.85 -1.57 -27.07
C GLU A 286 44.09 -2.41 -26.74
N VAL A 287 43.93 -3.55 -26.04
CA VAL A 287 44.94 -4.63 -26.01
C VAL A 287 44.29 -6.02 -26.13
N ARG A 288 44.57 -6.64 -27.29
CA ARG A 288 44.67 -8.06 -27.64
C ARG A 288 43.85 -9.15 -26.91
N ARG A 289 43.16 -9.89 -27.78
CA ARG A 289 42.70 -11.29 -27.67
C ARG A 289 43.69 -12.23 -26.99
N GLU A 290 43.17 -13.18 -26.23
CA GLU A 290 43.55 -14.60 -26.39
C GLU A 290 42.32 -15.50 -26.13
N SER A 291 42.34 -16.73 -26.65
CA SER A 291 41.14 -17.52 -26.91
C SER A 291 41.24 -18.98 -26.46
N THR A 292 40.45 -19.36 -25.45
CA THR A 292 39.98 -20.73 -25.14
C THR A 292 38.76 -20.58 -24.22
N GLY A 293 37.75 -21.45 -24.21
CA GLY A 293 37.43 -22.60 -25.06
C GLY A 293 36.16 -23.26 -24.49
N CYS A 294 35.11 -23.44 -25.27
CA CYS A 294 33.86 -24.02 -24.77
C CYS A 294 34.03 -25.50 -24.40
N ARG A 295 33.46 -25.92 -23.25
CA ARG A 295 32.95 -27.28 -23.02
C ARG A 295 31.95 -27.31 -21.86
N CYS A 296 30.70 -27.67 -22.16
CA CYS A 296 29.78 -28.21 -21.17
C CYS A 296 30.05 -29.72 -21.02
N PRO A 297 29.93 -30.30 -19.81
CA PRO A 297 29.61 -31.70 -19.64
C PRO A 297 28.09 -31.94 -19.62
N LEU A 298 27.73 -33.21 -19.86
CA LEU A 298 26.39 -33.79 -19.76
C LEU A 298 25.91 -33.91 -18.30
#